data_AF-A0A972HMV8-F1
#
_entry.id   AF-A0A972HMV8-F1
#
_cell.length_a   1.000
_cell.length_b   1.000
_cell.length_c   1.000
_cell.angle_alpha   90.00
_cell.angle_beta   90.00
_cell.angle_gamma   90.00
#
_symmetry.space_group_name_H-M   'P 1'
#
loop_
_entity.id
_entity.type
_entity.pdbx_description
1 polymer ?
#
loop_
_entity_poly.entity_id
_entity_poly.type
_entity_poly.pdbx_seq_one_letter_code
_entity_poly.pdbx_strand_id
1 'polypeptide(L)'
;MNQHTTDITARMGPLHIHPQNRRYFTNPEGHAVYLAGSHVWQNLQDRGFSDPPPVFDFDAYVEFMRENNHNFTRLWVWEESGWGSWSTDRYFSDPMPYLRTGPGVSIDGKPRFDLDEFNPVYFDRLRSRVAALGEAGVYVAVMLFQGWSIEPKIGPGNPWFGHPLNGSNNINEIDATSAVVTMSSVSIMHAGGGTGQSTHTLLNRDVLDIQRRYVKRVVETVNDLDNVMFEISNESDASSTDWQHDMIQFVKECEADLAQQHPVGMTFQFPVGTNLDLYASSADWISPGRAACAPFDYRTEPPSGDGDKIVIVDTDHLWGEGGSVDWVWRTFTRGHNLMFMDGGIETFPPTSDWRHDIRLALSETRCLSERFDMTFAVPDLAIASSGYCLAGANEWIVYLADAPSATLDIGNGTYSIEWVWPPELVTGNSTVTVDNRLNLRSPSEESGAAAYIRRLP
;
A
#
# COMPACT_ATOMS: atom_id res chain seq x y z
N MET A 1 0.28 -34.42 -15.11
CA MET A 1 1.72 -34.13 -14.94
C MET A 1 2.26 -33.58 -16.24
N ASN A 2 2.34 -32.26 -16.34
CA ASN A 2 3.29 -31.56 -17.21
C ASN A 2 3.81 -30.43 -16.33
N GLN A 3 4.94 -30.70 -15.69
CA GLN A 3 5.74 -29.67 -15.02
C GLN A 3 6.34 -28.82 -16.14
N HIS A 4 5.78 -27.63 -16.35
CA HIS A 4 6.57 -26.55 -16.89
C HIS A 4 7.50 -26.11 -15.77
N THR A 5 8.70 -26.67 -15.75
CA THR A 5 9.85 -26.06 -15.08
C THR A 5 10.15 -24.76 -15.82
N THR A 6 9.59 -23.65 -15.33
CA THR A 6 10.17 -22.33 -15.56
C THR A 6 11.42 -22.23 -14.71
N ASP A 7 12.52 -22.69 -15.30
CA ASP A 7 13.86 -22.54 -14.74
C ASP A 7 14.46 -21.21 -15.23
N ILE A 8 14.69 -20.36 -14.23
CA ILE A 8 15.40 -19.07 -14.08
C ILE A 8 14.44 -18.19 -13.29
N THR A 9 14.67 -18.09 -11.97
CA THR A 9 13.94 -17.18 -11.08
C THR A 9 14.01 -15.78 -11.69
N ALA A 10 12.89 -15.28 -12.19
CA ALA A 10 12.83 -13.90 -12.66
C ALA A 10 13.37 -13.01 -11.54
N ARG A 11 14.40 -12.22 -11.82
CA ARG A 11 14.90 -11.28 -10.80
C ARG A 11 13.74 -10.37 -10.43
N MET A 12 13.48 -10.24 -9.12
CA MET A 12 12.55 -9.24 -8.62
C MET A 12 13.07 -7.87 -9.04
N GLY A 13 14.29 -7.53 -8.58
CA GLY A 13 14.99 -6.26 -8.82
C GLY A 13 14.19 -5.01 -8.47
N PRO A 14 14.85 -3.86 -8.32
CA PRO A 14 14.10 -2.63 -8.07
C PRO A 14 13.10 -2.45 -9.21
N LEU A 15 11.84 -2.21 -8.83
CA LEU A 15 10.79 -1.97 -9.80
C LEU A 15 11.02 -0.64 -10.51
N HIS A 16 10.67 -0.59 -11.79
CA HIS A 16 10.68 0.63 -12.58
C HIS A 16 9.31 0.84 -13.23
N ILE A 17 8.97 2.08 -13.59
CA ILE A 17 7.74 2.33 -14.36
C ILE A 17 7.85 1.60 -15.69
N HIS A 18 6.87 0.76 -16.02
CA HIS A 18 6.91 -0.01 -17.25
C HIS A 18 6.85 0.93 -18.48
N PRO A 19 7.76 0.80 -19.47
CA PRO A 19 7.87 1.77 -20.55
C PRO A 19 6.68 1.78 -21.52
N GLN A 20 6.05 0.63 -21.78
CA GLN A 20 4.88 0.50 -22.65
C GLN A 20 3.53 0.66 -21.91
N ASN A 21 3.41 0.16 -20.67
CA ASN A 21 2.18 0.24 -19.90
C ASN A 21 2.42 0.85 -18.52
N ARG A 22 2.37 2.18 -18.46
CA ARG A 22 2.65 2.98 -17.26
C ARG A 22 1.63 2.83 -16.12
N ARG A 23 0.67 1.91 -16.23
CA ARG A 23 -0.22 1.47 -15.14
C ARG A 23 0.46 0.49 -14.18
N TYR A 24 1.51 -0.17 -14.65
CA TYR A 24 2.22 -1.22 -13.93
C TYR A 24 3.70 -0.90 -13.84
N PHE A 25 4.34 -1.54 -12.88
CA PHE A 25 5.80 -1.57 -12.81
C PHE A 25 6.36 -2.63 -13.76
N THR A 26 7.67 -2.62 -13.93
CA THR A 26 8.44 -3.66 -14.58
C THR A 26 9.63 -4.07 -13.73
N ASN A 27 9.94 -5.35 -13.73
CA ASN A 27 11.17 -5.88 -13.15
C ASN A 27 12.37 -5.64 -14.11
N PRO A 28 13.63 -5.92 -13.71
CA PRO A 28 14.78 -5.73 -14.60
C PRO A 28 14.79 -6.57 -15.87
N GLU A 29 13.94 -7.60 -15.95
CA GLU A 29 13.78 -8.45 -17.13
C GLU A 29 12.78 -7.88 -18.15
N GLY A 30 12.09 -6.78 -17.79
CA GLY A 30 11.09 -6.15 -18.65
C GLY A 30 9.69 -6.77 -18.54
N HIS A 31 9.45 -7.65 -17.56
CA HIS A 31 8.12 -8.20 -17.30
C HIS A 31 7.28 -7.17 -16.54
N ALA A 32 6.03 -6.97 -16.96
CA ALA A 32 5.08 -6.16 -16.22
C ALA A 32 4.69 -6.84 -14.89
N VAL A 33 4.67 -6.06 -13.81
CA VAL A 33 4.39 -6.52 -12.46
C VAL A 33 3.12 -5.85 -11.95
N TYR A 34 2.11 -6.66 -11.64
CA TYR A 34 0.90 -6.27 -10.92
C TYR A 34 1.09 -6.55 -9.43
N LEU A 35 0.86 -5.55 -8.58
CA LEU A 35 1.01 -5.64 -7.13
C LEU A 35 -0.36 -5.89 -6.48
N ALA A 36 -0.43 -6.93 -5.65
CA ALA A 36 -1.60 -7.29 -4.86
C ALA A 36 -1.18 -7.95 -3.54
N GLY A 37 -1.68 -7.44 -2.42
CA GLY A 37 -1.50 -8.11 -1.13
C GLY A 37 -2.02 -7.36 0.08
N SER A 38 -1.72 -7.91 1.26
CA SER A 38 -2.19 -7.43 2.56
C SER A 38 -1.10 -6.73 3.39
N HIS A 39 -1.49 -5.74 4.18
CA HIS A 39 -0.66 -5.12 5.23
C HIS A 39 -1.40 -5.02 6.56
N VAL A 40 -0.65 -4.81 7.64
CA VAL A 40 -1.16 -4.69 9.01
C VAL A 40 -0.25 -3.79 9.85
N TRP A 41 -0.76 -3.21 10.92
CA TRP A 41 -0.07 -2.16 11.70
C TRP A 41 1.19 -2.61 12.45
N GLN A 42 1.33 -3.88 12.81
CA GLN A 42 2.43 -4.38 13.67
C GLN A 42 3.57 -5.05 12.87
N ASN A 43 3.49 -5.01 11.54
CA ASN A 43 4.38 -5.77 10.68
C ASN A 43 5.79 -5.18 10.53
N LEU A 44 6.09 -4.00 11.10
CA LEU A 44 7.47 -3.53 11.34
C LEU A 44 7.80 -3.35 12.83
N GLN A 45 6.93 -2.68 13.58
CA GLN A 45 7.08 -2.48 15.03
C GLN A 45 6.04 -3.30 15.81
N ASP A 46 6.47 -3.90 16.91
CA ASP A 46 5.57 -4.55 17.85
C ASP A 46 4.69 -3.50 18.51
N ARG A 47 3.39 -3.78 18.69
CA ARG A 47 2.47 -2.85 19.35
C ARG A 47 1.49 -3.53 20.28
N GLY A 48 1.09 -2.82 21.33
CA GLY A 48 0.05 -3.30 22.24
C GLY A 48 -0.05 -2.48 23.53
N PHE A 49 -0.93 -2.92 24.42
CA PHE A 49 -1.19 -2.25 25.71
C PHE A 49 -0.16 -2.59 26.82
N SER A 50 0.81 -3.45 26.56
CA SER A 50 1.88 -3.83 27.50
C SER A 50 3.22 -3.17 27.15
N ASP A 51 4.12 -3.08 28.13
CA ASP A 51 5.49 -2.63 27.96
C ASP A 51 6.45 -3.71 28.51
N PRO A 52 7.19 -4.45 27.64
CA PRO A 52 7.20 -4.32 26.18
C PRO A 52 5.88 -4.75 25.52
N PRO A 53 5.59 -4.26 24.29
CA PRO A 53 4.42 -4.72 23.53
C PRO A 53 4.54 -6.21 23.16
N PRO A 54 3.42 -6.89 22.87
CA PRO A 54 3.44 -8.25 22.36
C PRO A 54 4.24 -8.34 21.05
N VAL A 55 5.08 -9.37 20.93
CA VAL A 55 5.90 -9.59 19.74
C VAL A 55 4.99 -10.03 18.58
N PHE A 56 5.09 -9.34 17.44
CA PHE A 56 4.45 -9.75 16.21
C PHE A 56 5.19 -10.93 15.59
N ASP A 57 4.48 -12.02 15.32
CA ASP A 57 5.04 -13.21 14.68
C ASP A 57 5.26 -12.95 13.18
N PHE A 58 6.43 -12.39 12.87
CA PHE A 58 6.76 -11.98 11.52
C PHE A 58 7.03 -13.17 10.59
N ASP A 59 7.52 -14.29 11.11
CA ASP A 59 7.75 -15.50 10.30
C ASP A 59 6.40 -16.08 9.85
N ALA A 60 5.42 -16.13 10.75
CA ALA A 60 4.04 -16.51 10.39
C ALA A 60 3.42 -15.52 9.40
N TYR A 61 3.75 -14.23 9.49
CA TYR A 61 3.31 -13.24 8.50
C TYR A 61 3.92 -13.46 7.12
N VAL A 62 5.21 -13.77 7.01
CA VAL A 62 5.85 -14.11 5.73
C VAL A 62 5.21 -15.36 5.10
N GLU A 63 4.94 -16.38 5.91
CA GLU A 63 4.25 -17.59 5.42
C GLU A 63 2.82 -17.29 4.99
N PHE A 64 2.10 -16.47 5.76
CA PHE A 64 0.77 -16.00 5.37
C PHE A 64 0.77 -15.31 3.99
N MET A 65 1.75 -14.45 3.71
CA MET A 65 1.87 -13.79 2.41
C MET A 65 2.09 -14.81 1.29
N ARG A 66 2.92 -15.84 1.51
CA ARG A 66 3.15 -16.94 0.55
C ARG A 66 1.90 -17.79 0.32
N GLU A 67 1.26 -18.24 1.40
CA GLU A 67 0.08 -19.11 1.34
C GLU A 67 -1.10 -18.44 0.63
N ASN A 68 -1.24 -17.12 0.78
CA ASN A 68 -2.27 -16.34 0.09
C ASN A 68 -1.83 -15.84 -1.30
N ASN A 69 -0.63 -16.21 -1.76
CA ASN A 69 -0.05 -15.74 -3.02
C ASN A 69 -0.06 -14.20 -3.14
N HIS A 70 0.24 -13.48 -2.08
CA HIS A 70 0.39 -12.02 -2.11
C HIS A 70 1.82 -11.65 -2.49
N ASN A 71 2.02 -10.62 -3.32
CA ASN A 71 3.36 -10.15 -3.73
C ASN A 71 3.67 -8.72 -3.30
N PHE A 72 2.80 -8.11 -2.49
CA PHE A 72 2.99 -6.74 -2.07
C PHE A 72 2.50 -6.51 -0.64
N THR A 73 3.26 -5.75 0.13
CA THR A 73 2.86 -5.24 1.44
C THR A 73 3.48 -3.89 1.73
N ARG A 74 2.92 -3.18 2.71
CA ARG A 74 3.50 -2.02 3.36
C ARG A 74 4.05 -2.41 4.72
N LEU A 75 5.27 -1.99 5.06
CA LEU A 75 5.79 -2.06 6.42
C LEU A 75 5.45 -0.79 7.20
N TRP A 76 4.68 -0.94 8.28
CA TRP A 76 4.10 0.18 9.02
C TRP A 76 5.04 0.78 10.06
N VAL A 77 5.48 2.03 9.82
CA VAL A 77 6.24 2.84 10.79
C VAL A 77 5.33 3.58 11.75
N TRP A 78 5.67 3.56 13.03
CA TRP A 78 5.02 4.34 14.08
C TRP A 78 6.04 5.24 14.76
N GLU A 79 5.74 6.53 14.75
CA GLU A 79 6.70 7.54 15.21
C GLU A 79 6.57 7.83 16.71
N GLU A 80 5.46 7.44 17.33
CA GLU A 80 5.26 7.50 18.78
C GLU A 80 5.66 6.19 19.48
N SER A 81 6.34 6.29 20.63
CA SER A 81 6.68 5.12 21.45
C SER A 81 5.57 4.70 22.41
N GLY A 82 4.51 5.48 22.48
CA GLY A 82 3.46 5.36 23.48
C GLY A 82 2.27 6.23 23.12
N TRP A 83 1.09 5.86 23.65
CA TRP A 83 -0.21 6.43 23.30
C TRP A 83 -0.56 6.22 21.82
N GLY A 84 -1.78 6.58 21.45
CA GLY A 84 -2.25 6.54 20.08
C GLY A 84 -3.48 7.41 19.94
N SER A 85 -3.83 7.76 18.71
CA SER A 85 -4.98 8.62 18.44
C SER A 85 -6.31 7.97 18.82
N TRP A 86 -6.39 6.64 18.80
CA TRP A 86 -7.63 5.87 19.04
C TRP A 86 -7.92 5.54 20.50
N SER A 87 -6.99 5.76 21.43
CA SER A 87 -7.20 5.39 22.85
C SER A 87 -6.61 6.43 23.81
N THR A 88 -7.31 6.66 24.93
CA THR A 88 -6.76 7.43 26.05
C THR A 88 -5.73 6.64 26.86
N ASP A 89 -5.73 5.32 26.74
CA ASP A 89 -4.78 4.44 27.40
C ASP A 89 -3.43 4.45 26.66
N ARG A 90 -2.36 4.14 27.41
CA ARG A 90 -1.04 3.96 26.79
C ARG A 90 -1.05 2.72 25.89
N TYR A 91 -0.69 2.92 24.63
CA TYR A 91 -0.47 1.90 23.64
C TYR A 91 0.97 2.04 23.13
N PHE A 92 1.79 1.00 23.29
CA PHE A 92 3.23 1.07 23.09
C PHE A 92 3.62 0.62 21.68
N SER A 93 4.72 1.18 21.18
CA SER A 93 5.37 0.81 19.92
C SER A 93 6.86 0.57 20.17
N ASP A 94 7.40 -0.54 19.69
CA ASP A 94 8.83 -0.85 19.83
C ASP A 94 9.33 -1.76 18.69
N PRO A 95 10.59 -1.68 18.25
CA PRO A 95 11.62 -0.69 18.61
C PRO A 95 11.30 0.70 18.05
N MET A 96 11.90 1.74 18.64
CA MET A 96 11.92 3.09 18.09
C MET A 96 13.24 3.38 17.34
N PRO A 97 13.27 4.30 16.36
CA PRO A 97 14.45 4.53 15.52
C PRO A 97 15.62 5.21 16.24
N TYR A 98 15.40 5.86 17.39
CA TYR A 98 16.42 6.57 18.16
C TYR A 98 16.70 5.88 19.50
N LEU A 99 17.96 5.89 19.92
CA LEU A 99 18.35 5.38 21.24
C LEU A 99 17.80 6.28 22.36
N ARG A 100 17.61 5.68 23.54
CA ARG A 100 17.25 6.38 24.77
C ARG A 100 18.45 6.41 25.70
N THR A 101 19.30 7.41 25.54
CA THR A 101 20.56 7.54 26.31
C THR A 101 20.37 8.35 27.60
N GLY A 102 19.33 9.20 27.68
CA GLY A 102 19.24 10.23 28.71
C GLY A 102 20.34 11.30 28.56
N PRO A 103 20.50 12.24 29.50
CA PRO A 103 19.87 12.29 30.82
C PRO A 103 18.39 12.70 30.79
N GLY A 104 17.74 12.60 31.96
CA GLY A 104 16.35 12.99 32.13
C GLY A 104 15.35 11.89 31.78
N VAL A 105 14.08 12.22 31.95
CA VAL A 105 12.95 11.29 31.80
C VAL A 105 11.95 11.89 30.82
N SER A 106 11.53 11.10 29.82
CA SER A 106 10.47 11.41 28.86
C SER A 106 9.09 11.33 29.51
N ILE A 107 8.06 11.79 28.81
CA ILE A 107 6.66 11.78 29.29
C ILE A 107 6.17 10.35 29.61
N ASP A 108 6.67 9.36 28.88
CA ASP A 108 6.38 7.94 29.13
C ASP A 108 7.02 7.36 30.40
N GLY A 109 7.96 8.06 31.02
CA GLY A 109 8.70 7.60 32.20
C GLY A 109 10.01 6.86 31.88
N LYS A 110 10.38 6.73 30.60
CA LYS A 110 11.66 6.13 30.16
C LYS A 110 12.74 7.22 29.96
N PRO A 111 14.03 6.86 29.81
CA PRO A 111 15.05 7.85 29.46
C PRO A 111 14.70 8.58 28.16
N ARG A 112 15.13 9.84 28.08
CA ARG A 112 14.97 10.67 26.88
C ARG A 112 15.72 10.10 25.70
N PHE A 113 15.15 10.32 24.52
CA PHE A 113 15.75 9.99 23.23
C PHE A 113 16.98 10.87 22.96
N ASP A 114 17.95 10.29 22.27
CA ASP A 114 18.99 11.01 21.55
C ASP A 114 18.74 10.88 20.06
N LEU A 115 18.30 11.98 19.45
CA LEU A 115 17.94 12.04 18.04
C LEU A 115 19.16 12.04 17.10
N ASP A 116 20.38 12.13 17.67
CA ASP A 116 21.63 11.99 16.93
C ASP A 116 22.15 10.54 16.94
N GLU A 117 21.59 9.66 17.77
CA GLU A 117 21.98 8.27 17.89
C GLU A 117 20.87 7.29 17.47
N PHE A 118 21.06 6.64 16.32
CA PHE A 118 20.13 5.63 15.82
C PHE A 118 20.16 4.34 16.63
N ASN A 119 18.98 3.76 16.87
CA ASN A 119 18.82 2.47 17.51
C ASN A 119 19.09 1.33 16.51
N PRO A 120 20.19 0.57 16.64
CA PRO A 120 20.51 -0.50 15.69
C PRO A 120 19.43 -1.58 15.62
N VAL A 121 18.71 -1.85 16.73
CA VAL A 121 17.64 -2.86 16.77
C VAL A 121 16.51 -2.52 15.79
N TYR A 122 16.19 -1.24 15.62
CA TYR A 122 15.17 -0.80 14.66
C TYR A 122 15.60 -1.05 13.22
N PHE A 123 16.83 -0.65 12.86
CA PHE A 123 17.32 -0.78 11.49
C PHE A 123 17.67 -2.23 11.11
N ASP A 124 18.18 -3.03 12.06
CA ASP A 124 18.38 -4.47 11.88
C ASP A 124 17.04 -5.19 11.68
N ARG A 125 15.99 -4.77 12.40
CA ARG A 125 14.63 -5.28 12.20
C ARG A 125 14.06 -4.88 10.84
N LEU A 126 14.18 -3.61 10.44
CA LEU A 126 13.75 -3.15 9.12
C LEU A 126 14.41 -3.98 8.01
N ARG A 127 15.74 -4.09 8.03
CA ARG A 127 16.49 -4.85 7.02
C ARG A 127 16.08 -6.32 6.99
N SER A 128 16.02 -6.98 8.15
CA SER A 128 15.70 -8.42 8.20
C SER A 128 14.28 -8.70 7.75
N ARG A 129 13.30 -7.84 8.08
CA ARG A 129 11.91 -7.98 7.63
C ARG A 129 11.76 -7.77 6.12
N VAL A 130 12.41 -6.75 5.55
CA VAL A 130 12.42 -6.52 4.08
C VAL A 130 13.07 -7.69 3.35
N ALA A 131 14.23 -8.16 3.83
CA ALA A 131 14.94 -9.29 3.22
C ALA A 131 14.12 -10.58 3.26
N ALA A 132 13.48 -10.91 4.40
CA ALA A 132 12.65 -12.11 4.51
C ALA A 132 11.43 -12.08 3.58
N LEU A 133 10.82 -10.90 3.39
CA LEU A 133 9.75 -10.70 2.38
C LEU A 133 10.28 -10.83 0.95
N GLY A 134 11.50 -10.35 0.68
CA GLY A 134 12.17 -10.49 -0.62
C GLY A 134 12.42 -11.95 -0.99
N GLU A 135 12.93 -12.75 -0.05
CA GLU A 135 13.08 -14.21 -0.21
C GLU A 135 11.73 -14.94 -0.35
N ALA A 136 10.63 -14.27 -0.02
CA ALA A 136 9.27 -14.76 -0.23
C ALA A 136 8.62 -14.27 -1.54
N GLY A 137 9.32 -13.48 -2.36
CA GLY A 137 8.77 -12.93 -3.59
C GLY A 137 7.81 -11.75 -3.36
N VAL A 138 7.95 -11.04 -2.24
CA VAL A 138 7.05 -9.94 -1.83
C VAL A 138 7.77 -8.61 -1.90
N TYR A 139 7.25 -7.68 -2.70
CA TYR A 139 7.65 -6.28 -2.73
C TYR A 139 7.12 -5.54 -1.49
N VAL A 140 7.89 -4.57 -1.03
CA VAL A 140 7.66 -3.87 0.24
C VAL A 140 7.66 -2.36 0.03
N ALA A 141 6.52 -1.72 0.29
CA ALA A 141 6.49 -0.29 0.57
C ALA A 141 7.00 -0.03 2.00
N VAL A 142 8.23 0.47 2.12
CA VAL A 142 8.78 0.97 3.37
C VAL A 142 8.18 2.36 3.62
N MET A 143 7.19 2.42 4.52
CA MET A 143 6.59 3.68 4.95
C MET A 143 7.60 4.46 5.79
N LEU A 144 7.75 5.77 5.55
CA LEU A 144 8.73 6.58 6.28
C LEU A 144 8.09 7.33 7.46
N PHE A 145 6.87 7.82 7.29
CA PHE A 145 6.18 8.67 8.27
C PHE A 145 4.67 8.41 8.30
N GLN A 146 3.95 8.97 9.28
CA GLN A 146 2.48 8.93 9.31
C GLN A 146 1.81 10.03 10.12
N GLY A 147 0.68 10.52 9.62
CA GLY A 147 -0.09 11.57 10.30
C GLY A 147 -0.73 11.13 11.62
N TRP A 148 -1.02 9.83 11.82
CA TRP A 148 -1.64 9.35 13.06
C TRP A 148 -0.70 9.34 14.27
N SER A 149 0.59 9.58 14.08
CA SER A 149 1.59 9.71 15.16
C SER A 149 1.78 11.16 15.67
N ILE A 150 1.32 12.16 14.92
CA ILE A 150 1.61 13.58 15.21
C ILE A 150 0.39 14.38 15.67
N GLU A 151 -0.82 13.84 15.52
CA GLU A 151 -2.05 14.48 15.97
C GLU A 151 -3.17 13.48 16.30
N PRO A 152 -4.14 13.84 17.16
CA PRO A 152 -5.28 12.97 17.52
C PRO A 152 -6.20 12.55 16.35
N LYS A 153 -6.12 13.25 15.21
CA LYS A 153 -7.10 13.17 14.10
C LYS A 153 -8.53 13.31 14.64
N ILE A 154 -9.33 12.24 14.51
CA ILE A 154 -10.72 12.15 14.96
C ILE A 154 -10.88 11.32 16.24
N GLY A 155 -9.78 10.78 16.79
CA GLY A 155 -9.81 9.87 17.92
C GLY A 155 -9.66 10.55 19.29
N PRO A 156 -9.94 9.83 20.38
CA PRO A 156 -9.96 10.38 21.74
C PRO A 156 -8.57 10.52 22.39
N GLY A 157 -7.53 9.92 21.82
CA GLY A 157 -6.18 9.88 22.37
C GLY A 157 -5.25 10.95 21.80
N ASN A 158 -4.01 11.03 22.30
CA ASN A 158 -3.00 11.94 21.78
C ASN A 158 -1.64 11.23 21.65
N PRO A 159 -1.20 10.88 20.43
CA PRO A 159 0.07 10.20 20.18
C PRO A 159 1.28 11.11 20.45
N TRP A 160 1.08 12.44 20.43
CA TRP A 160 2.16 13.43 20.58
C TRP A 160 2.92 13.30 21.90
N PHE A 161 2.30 12.72 22.93
CA PHE A 161 2.95 12.44 24.21
C PHE A 161 4.11 11.45 24.10
N GLY A 162 4.02 10.46 23.20
CA GLY A 162 5.05 9.45 23.00
C GLY A 162 6.05 9.78 21.90
N HIS A 163 5.90 10.91 21.20
CA HIS A 163 6.69 11.23 20.02
C HIS A 163 8.12 11.69 20.40
N PRO A 164 9.20 11.18 19.77
CA PRO A 164 10.57 11.60 20.04
C PRO A 164 10.82 13.10 19.79
N LEU A 165 10.14 13.68 18.79
CA LEU A 165 10.21 15.12 18.45
C LEU A 165 9.36 16.03 19.35
N ASN A 166 8.71 15.49 20.37
CA ASN A 166 8.17 16.31 21.45
C ASN A 166 9.35 16.81 22.29
N GLY A 167 9.46 18.13 22.52
CA GLY A 167 10.60 18.73 23.25
C GLY A 167 10.83 18.19 24.67
N SER A 168 9.84 17.53 25.26
CA SER A 168 10.01 16.87 26.57
C SER A 168 10.67 15.48 26.50
N ASN A 169 10.76 14.90 25.31
CA ASN A 169 11.12 13.50 25.10
C ASN A 169 12.54 13.28 24.56
N ASN A 170 13.24 14.33 24.10
CA ASN A 170 14.61 14.24 23.60
C ASN A 170 15.59 15.13 24.37
N ILE A 171 16.87 14.81 24.26
CA ILE A 171 17.97 15.59 24.86
C ILE A 171 18.52 16.67 23.93
N ASN A 172 18.17 16.62 22.63
CA ASN A 172 18.71 17.47 21.57
C ASN A 172 18.02 18.85 21.50
N GLU A 173 17.12 19.14 22.43
CA GLU A 173 16.36 20.40 22.52
C GLU A 173 15.50 20.69 21.28
N ILE A 174 15.08 19.64 20.56
CA ILE A 174 14.21 19.71 19.38
C ILE A 174 12.74 19.64 19.80
N ASP A 175 11.91 20.56 19.32
CA ASP A 175 10.48 20.55 19.58
C ASP A 175 9.65 20.90 18.33
N ALA A 176 8.78 19.98 17.91
CA ALA A 176 7.83 20.22 16.80
C ALA A 176 6.44 20.71 17.27
N THR A 177 6.28 21.09 18.55
CA THR A 177 4.99 21.52 19.13
C THR A 177 4.50 22.89 18.60
N SER A 178 5.37 23.72 18.01
CA SER A 178 5.06 25.13 17.73
C SER A 178 5.55 25.62 16.36
N ALA A 179 4.85 25.22 15.30
CA ALA A 179 4.66 26.11 14.16
C ALA A 179 3.15 26.13 13.89
N VAL A 180 2.50 27.28 14.10
CA VAL A 180 1.06 27.42 13.92
C VAL A 180 0.73 27.13 12.45
N VAL A 181 0.16 25.97 12.16
CA VAL A 181 -0.50 25.72 10.88
C VAL A 181 -1.82 26.48 10.91
N THR A 182 -1.75 27.79 10.68
CA THR A 182 -2.95 28.57 10.39
C THR A 182 -3.44 28.10 9.03
N MET A 183 -4.35 27.12 8.96
CA MET A 183 -5.34 26.90 7.87
C MET A 183 -5.92 25.48 7.75
N SER A 184 -5.79 24.57 8.74
CA SER A 184 -6.60 23.33 8.74
C SER A 184 -7.70 23.42 9.81
N SER A 185 -8.93 23.61 9.36
CA SER A 185 -10.14 23.85 10.17
C SER A 185 -10.63 22.63 10.96
N VAL A 186 -9.76 21.67 11.28
CA VAL A 186 -10.04 20.55 12.18
C VAL A 186 -8.99 20.48 13.29
N SER A 187 -8.60 21.64 13.83
CA SER A 187 -8.19 21.70 15.23
C SER A 187 -9.43 21.47 16.09
N ILE A 188 -9.85 20.20 16.24
CA ILE A 188 -10.62 19.83 17.42
C ILE A 188 -9.61 19.98 18.56
N MET A 189 -9.70 21.10 19.27
CA MET A 189 -8.93 21.35 20.47
C MET A 189 -9.30 20.29 21.50
N HIS A 190 -8.67 19.11 21.41
CA HIS A 190 -8.65 18.16 22.49
C HIS A 190 -7.91 18.81 23.65
N ALA A 191 -8.54 18.73 24.82
CA ALA A 191 -8.14 19.48 26.00
C ALA A 191 -6.76 19.02 26.49
N GLY A 192 -5.73 19.81 26.19
CA GLY A 192 -4.41 19.74 26.85
C GLY A 192 -3.48 18.66 26.30
N GLY A 193 -2.40 19.08 25.62
CA GLY A 193 -1.30 18.17 25.26
C GLY A 193 -0.39 18.63 24.13
N GLY A 194 -0.78 19.68 23.39
CA GLY A 194 -0.07 20.09 22.16
C GLY A 194 -0.33 19.13 21.00
N THR A 195 0.04 19.55 19.79
CA THR A 195 0.05 18.71 18.58
C THR A 195 1.42 18.80 17.93
N GLY A 196 1.83 17.73 17.26
CA GLY A 196 3.06 17.67 16.47
C GLY A 196 2.86 18.09 15.03
N GLN A 197 1.83 18.88 14.70
CA GLN A 197 1.42 19.17 13.31
C GLN A 197 2.54 19.76 12.45
N SER A 198 3.49 20.49 13.05
CA SER A 198 4.63 21.04 12.30
C SER A 198 5.66 20.00 11.86
N THR A 199 5.57 18.77 12.38
CA THR A 199 6.50 17.67 12.08
C THR A 199 6.52 17.34 10.59
N HIS A 200 5.37 17.32 9.92
CA HIS A 200 5.28 17.01 8.49
C HIS A 200 5.11 18.29 7.64
N THR A 201 5.92 19.30 7.95
CA THR A 201 5.94 20.59 7.23
C THR A 201 7.38 21.06 7.02
N LEU A 202 7.58 22.02 6.12
CA LEU A 202 8.89 22.66 5.90
C LEU A 202 9.19 23.79 6.91
N LEU A 203 8.34 23.99 7.92
CA LEU A 203 8.41 25.17 8.80
C LEU A 203 9.55 25.11 9.82
N ASN A 204 9.93 23.91 10.27
CA ASN A 204 10.97 23.72 11.27
C ASN A 204 12.18 23.00 10.66
N ARG A 205 13.26 23.76 10.43
CA ARG A 205 14.48 23.25 9.81
C ARG A 205 15.19 22.18 10.66
N ASP A 206 15.21 22.35 11.98
CA ASP A 206 15.91 21.40 12.85
C ASP A 206 15.17 20.05 12.86
N VAL A 207 13.83 20.07 12.84
CA VAL A 207 13.01 18.86 12.65
C VAL A 207 13.26 18.23 11.28
N LEU A 208 13.29 19.03 10.21
CA LEU A 208 13.55 18.55 8.86
C LEU A 208 14.92 17.88 8.76
N ASP A 209 15.96 18.43 9.40
CA ASP A 209 17.30 17.86 9.41
C ASP A 209 17.36 16.50 10.13
N ILE A 210 16.56 16.32 11.19
CA ILE A 210 16.44 15.03 11.91
C ILE A 210 15.74 14.00 11.01
N GLN A 211 14.63 14.39 10.38
CA GLN A 211 13.89 13.53 9.44
C GLN A 211 14.75 13.11 8.26
N ARG A 212 15.51 14.04 7.66
CA ARG A 212 16.41 13.74 6.55
C ARG A 212 17.54 12.80 6.96
N ARG A 213 18.09 12.92 8.18
CA ARG A 213 19.04 11.92 8.70
C ARG A 213 18.39 10.54 8.82
N TYR A 214 17.16 10.47 9.35
CA TYR A 214 16.41 9.22 9.45
C TYR A 214 16.13 8.59 8.08
N VAL A 215 15.62 9.37 7.13
CA VAL A 215 15.32 8.90 5.77
C VAL A 215 16.59 8.39 5.08
N LYS A 216 17.70 9.14 5.16
CA LYS A 216 18.97 8.69 4.61
C LYS A 216 19.42 7.37 5.23
N ARG A 217 19.28 7.21 6.55
CA ARG A 217 19.63 5.97 7.25
C ARG A 217 18.73 4.80 6.84
N VAL A 218 17.43 5.03 6.64
CA VAL A 218 16.50 4.02 6.11
C VAL A 218 16.93 3.59 4.70
N VAL A 219 17.15 4.55 3.79
CA VAL A 219 17.60 4.28 2.42
C VAL A 219 18.89 3.45 2.43
N GLU A 220 19.92 3.87 3.16
CA GLU A 220 21.19 3.13 3.27
C GLU A 220 21.01 1.71 3.84
N THR A 221 20.01 1.49 4.69
CA THR A 221 19.74 0.19 5.34
C THR A 221 19.17 -0.84 4.36
N VAL A 222 18.44 -0.40 3.33
CA VAL A 222 17.68 -1.29 2.43
C VAL A 222 18.04 -1.13 0.94
N ASN A 223 18.92 -0.19 0.56
CA ASN A 223 19.19 0.13 -0.84
C ASN A 223 19.70 -1.04 -1.68
N ASP A 224 20.37 -2.04 -1.09
CA ASP A 224 20.85 -3.21 -1.83
C ASP A 224 19.79 -4.32 -2.00
N LEU A 225 18.56 -4.12 -1.49
CA LEU A 225 17.49 -5.10 -1.54
C LEU A 225 16.54 -4.84 -2.71
N ASP A 226 16.41 -5.84 -3.58
CA ASP A 226 15.65 -5.79 -4.83
C ASP A 226 14.15 -5.47 -4.66
N ASN A 227 13.55 -5.75 -3.51
CA ASN A 227 12.11 -5.76 -3.33
C ASN A 227 11.55 -4.48 -2.68
N VAL A 228 12.29 -3.37 -2.73
CA VAL A 228 11.94 -2.13 -2.01
C VAL A 228 11.17 -1.13 -2.88
N MET A 229 10.19 -0.48 -2.25
CA MET A 229 9.54 0.76 -2.65
C MET A 229 9.47 1.66 -1.41
N PHE A 230 9.43 2.98 -1.58
CA PHE A 230 9.23 3.91 -0.46
C PHE A 230 7.83 4.50 -0.49
N GLU A 231 7.22 4.67 0.68
CA GLU A 231 6.03 5.49 0.88
C GLU A 231 6.41 6.66 1.80
N ILE A 232 6.19 7.89 1.36
CA ILE A 232 6.57 9.06 2.16
C ILE A 232 5.79 9.13 3.46
N SER A 233 4.46 9.20 3.40
CA SER A 233 3.70 9.34 4.63
C SER A 233 2.26 8.88 4.50
N ASN A 234 1.87 7.96 5.39
CA ASN A 234 0.47 7.59 5.53
C ASN A 234 -0.33 8.72 6.19
N GLU A 235 -1.32 9.27 5.50
CA GLU A 235 -2.36 10.10 6.10
C GLU A 235 -1.85 11.31 6.91
N SER A 236 -0.77 11.93 6.46
CA SER A 236 -0.41 13.28 6.90
C SER A 236 -1.48 14.29 6.49
N ASP A 237 -1.65 15.38 7.25
CA ASP A 237 -2.60 16.45 6.93
C ASP A 237 -2.31 17.08 5.55
N ALA A 238 -3.31 17.71 4.93
CA ALA A 238 -3.20 18.43 3.66
C ALA A 238 -2.11 19.53 3.67
N SER A 239 -1.75 20.08 4.84
CA SER A 239 -0.63 21.03 4.96
C SER A 239 0.76 20.42 4.67
N SER A 240 0.85 19.09 4.55
CA SER A 240 2.11 18.38 4.31
C SER A 240 2.57 18.34 2.85
N THR A 241 1.80 18.86 1.88
CA THR A 241 2.07 18.65 0.44
C THR A 241 3.48 19.04 0.03
N ASP A 242 3.93 20.26 0.36
CA ASP A 242 5.27 20.74 0.02
C ASP A 242 6.37 19.92 0.72
N TRP A 243 6.12 19.48 1.95
CA TRP A 243 7.05 18.63 2.69
C TRP A 243 7.12 17.22 2.09
N GLN A 244 6.01 16.64 1.66
CA GLN A 244 6.02 15.35 0.97
C GLN A 244 6.75 15.45 -0.37
N HIS A 245 6.56 16.54 -1.13
CA HIS A 245 7.32 16.79 -2.35
C HIS A 245 8.83 16.89 -2.09
N ASP A 246 9.24 17.60 -1.04
CA ASP A 246 10.63 17.70 -0.61
C ASP A 246 11.21 16.32 -0.24
N MET A 247 10.46 15.50 0.52
CA MET A 247 10.88 14.15 0.89
C MET A 247 10.98 13.20 -0.30
N ILE A 248 10.07 13.29 -1.29
CA ILE A 248 10.19 12.51 -2.55
C ILE A 248 11.53 12.82 -3.23
N GLN A 249 11.86 14.10 -3.37
CA GLN A 249 13.12 14.51 -3.98
C GLN A 249 14.31 14.06 -3.14
N PHE A 250 14.25 14.22 -1.83
CA PHE A 250 15.33 13.84 -0.94
C PHE A 250 15.63 12.33 -0.94
N VAL A 251 14.61 11.46 -1.02
CA VAL A 251 14.83 10.02 -1.20
C VAL A 251 15.54 9.74 -2.53
N LYS A 252 15.09 10.37 -3.63
CA LYS A 252 15.72 10.23 -4.95
C LYS A 252 17.17 10.75 -4.97
N GLU A 253 17.45 11.83 -4.25
CA GLU A 253 18.80 12.37 -4.05
C GLU A 253 19.68 11.42 -3.24
N CYS A 254 19.15 10.78 -2.19
CA CYS A 254 19.89 9.80 -1.40
C CYS A 254 20.30 8.59 -2.26
N GLU A 255 19.42 8.11 -3.14
CA GLU A 255 19.70 6.94 -3.98
C GLU A 255 20.48 7.24 -5.27
N ALA A 256 20.61 8.51 -5.67
CA ALA A 256 21.27 8.89 -6.92
C ALA A 256 22.72 8.38 -7.05
N ASP A 257 23.44 8.29 -5.92
CA ASP A 257 24.82 7.81 -5.86
C ASP A 257 24.93 6.37 -5.30
N LEU A 258 23.80 5.69 -5.08
CA LEU A 258 23.75 4.33 -4.54
C LEU A 258 23.49 3.28 -5.64
N ALA A 259 23.51 2.01 -5.26
CA ALA A 259 23.52 0.89 -6.19
C ALA A 259 22.16 0.69 -6.88
N GLN A 260 21.07 0.89 -6.15
CA GLN A 260 19.71 0.77 -6.67
C GLN A 260 18.93 2.08 -6.53
N GLN A 261 17.93 2.26 -7.39
CA GLN A 261 16.99 3.38 -7.35
C GLN A 261 15.57 2.79 -7.32
N HIS A 262 14.88 2.99 -6.21
CA HIS A 262 13.58 2.40 -5.92
C HIS A 262 12.43 3.38 -6.21
N PRO A 263 11.23 2.88 -6.53
CA PRO A 263 10.05 3.72 -6.67
C PRO A 263 9.71 4.46 -5.37
N VAL A 264 9.39 5.75 -5.48
CA VAL A 264 8.95 6.58 -4.34
C VAL A 264 7.48 6.94 -4.50
N GLY A 265 6.68 6.70 -3.47
CA GLY A 265 5.24 6.85 -3.46
C GLY A 265 4.73 7.95 -2.54
N MET A 266 3.60 8.53 -2.92
CA MET A 266 2.83 9.47 -2.10
C MET A 266 1.42 8.92 -1.89
N THR A 267 0.98 8.83 -0.65
CA THR A 267 -0.33 8.27 -0.28
C THR A 267 -1.25 9.35 0.27
N PHE A 268 -2.55 9.06 0.35
CA PHE A 268 -3.58 10.08 0.55
C PHE A 268 -3.37 10.87 1.85
N GLN A 269 -3.50 12.18 1.76
CA GLN A 269 -3.44 13.08 2.91
C GLN A 269 -4.79 13.09 3.65
N PHE A 270 -4.76 12.93 4.96
CA PHE A 270 -5.94 12.97 5.80
C PHE A 270 -5.67 13.81 7.05
N PRO A 271 -6.57 14.70 7.48
CA PRO A 271 -7.83 15.05 6.84
C PRO A 271 -7.64 16.00 5.64
N VAL A 272 -8.71 16.17 4.87
CA VAL A 272 -8.85 17.22 3.83
C VAL A 272 -7.84 17.16 2.67
N GLY A 273 -7.16 16.03 2.45
CA GLY A 273 -6.35 15.83 1.25
C GLY A 273 -7.18 15.75 -0.02
N THR A 274 -6.51 15.90 -1.16
CA THR A 274 -7.13 15.74 -2.47
C THR A 274 -6.32 14.79 -3.34
N ASN A 275 -7.00 14.01 -4.19
CA ASN A 275 -6.29 13.18 -5.17
C ASN A 275 -5.53 14.04 -6.19
N LEU A 276 -5.92 15.30 -6.41
CA LEU A 276 -5.20 16.21 -7.31
C LEU A 276 -3.76 16.45 -6.85
N ASP A 277 -3.52 16.56 -5.54
CA ASP A 277 -2.18 16.75 -4.99
C ASP A 277 -1.30 15.52 -5.27
N LEU A 278 -1.86 14.32 -5.17
CA LEU A 278 -1.16 13.07 -5.49
C LEU A 278 -0.75 13.02 -6.98
N TYR A 279 -1.68 13.30 -7.88
CA TYR A 279 -1.40 13.30 -9.33
C TYR A 279 -0.41 14.39 -9.74
N ALA A 280 -0.42 15.53 -9.05
CA ALA A 280 0.52 16.63 -9.28
C ALA A 280 1.94 16.35 -8.74
N SER A 281 2.10 15.38 -7.85
CA SER A 281 3.38 15.05 -7.22
C SER A 281 4.39 14.45 -8.21
N SER A 282 5.67 14.44 -7.80
CA SER A 282 6.76 13.78 -8.52
C SER A 282 6.97 12.31 -8.13
N ALA A 283 6.03 11.73 -7.36
CA ALA A 283 6.04 10.33 -6.97
C ALA A 283 5.88 9.41 -8.19
N ASP A 284 6.52 8.25 -8.14
CA ASP A 284 6.47 7.22 -9.18
C ASP A 284 5.16 6.42 -9.10
N TRP A 285 4.57 6.33 -7.91
CA TRP A 285 3.24 5.74 -7.66
C TRP A 285 2.46 6.54 -6.62
N ILE A 286 1.14 6.36 -6.60
CA ILE A 286 0.25 7.03 -5.65
C ILE A 286 -0.77 6.05 -5.05
N SER A 287 -1.26 6.36 -3.85
CA SER A 287 -2.43 5.71 -3.25
C SER A 287 -3.54 6.72 -2.96
N PRO A 288 -4.65 6.70 -3.72
CA PRO A 288 -5.68 7.73 -3.66
C PRO A 288 -6.67 7.53 -2.51
N GLY A 289 -7.28 8.63 -2.07
CA GLY A 289 -8.51 8.60 -1.28
C GLY A 289 -9.73 8.36 -2.17
N ARG A 290 -10.91 8.34 -1.56
CA ARG A 290 -12.18 7.92 -2.22
C ARG A 290 -12.51 8.66 -3.52
N ALA A 291 -12.49 10.00 -3.48
CA ALA A 291 -13.12 10.81 -4.50
C ALA A 291 -12.39 10.77 -5.86
N ALA A 292 -13.12 10.50 -6.95
CA ALA A 292 -12.66 10.68 -8.32
C ALA A 292 -13.64 11.57 -9.11
N CYS A 293 -13.32 11.88 -10.37
CA CYS A 293 -14.22 12.64 -11.22
C CYS A 293 -15.53 11.88 -11.43
N ALA A 294 -16.67 12.52 -11.14
CA ALA A 294 -17.98 11.90 -11.28
C ALA A 294 -18.16 11.29 -12.69
N PRO A 295 -18.73 10.07 -12.80
CA PRO A 295 -19.42 9.31 -11.74
C PRO A 295 -18.52 8.39 -10.90
N PHE A 296 -17.20 8.45 -11.06
CA PHE A 296 -16.27 7.49 -10.45
C PHE A 296 -15.92 7.81 -8.99
N ASP A 297 -15.56 6.76 -8.25
CA ASP A 297 -15.08 6.80 -6.86
C ASP A 297 -14.27 5.53 -6.57
N TYR A 298 -13.05 5.65 -6.03
CA TYR A 298 -12.15 4.51 -5.80
C TYR A 298 -12.68 3.45 -4.82
N ARG A 299 -13.70 3.79 -4.02
CA ARG A 299 -14.31 2.88 -3.05
C ARG A 299 -15.33 1.93 -3.68
N THR A 300 -16.12 2.41 -4.65
CA THR A 300 -17.25 1.63 -5.20
C THR A 300 -17.28 1.54 -6.72
N GLU A 301 -16.74 2.54 -7.41
CA GLU A 301 -16.72 2.60 -8.88
C GLU A 301 -15.40 3.21 -9.35
N PRO A 302 -14.27 2.47 -9.24
CA PRO A 302 -12.95 3.03 -9.52
C PRO A 302 -12.86 3.59 -10.94
N PRO A 303 -12.26 4.77 -11.14
CA PRO A 303 -12.00 5.29 -12.48
C PRO A 303 -11.06 4.33 -13.23
N SER A 304 -11.05 4.33 -14.56
CA SER A 304 -9.99 3.62 -15.30
C SER A 304 -8.62 4.21 -15.02
N GLY A 305 -7.60 3.38 -14.82
CA GLY A 305 -6.22 3.81 -14.92
C GLY A 305 -5.96 4.33 -16.33
N ASP A 306 -5.50 5.56 -16.46
CA ASP A 306 -5.12 6.20 -17.73
C ASP A 306 -3.63 5.97 -18.07
N GLY A 307 -2.81 5.64 -17.07
CA GLY A 307 -1.36 5.46 -17.20
C GLY A 307 -0.55 6.73 -16.93
N ASP A 308 -1.19 7.80 -16.43
CA ASP A 308 -0.50 9.03 -16.03
C ASP A 308 0.34 8.80 -14.76
N LYS A 309 -0.18 7.96 -13.85
CA LYS A 309 0.49 7.45 -12.66
C LYS A 309 0.25 5.95 -12.50
N ILE A 310 1.18 5.27 -11.83
CA ILE A 310 0.90 3.95 -11.26
C ILE A 310 0.07 4.18 -10.00
N VAL A 311 -1.12 3.57 -9.95
CA VAL A 311 -2.05 3.70 -8.84
C VAL A 311 -2.11 2.38 -8.09
N ILE A 312 -1.86 2.44 -6.79
CA ILE A 312 -2.08 1.34 -5.85
C ILE A 312 -3.28 1.75 -5.00
N VAL A 313 -4.41 1.07 -5.15
CA VAL A 313 -5.61 1.41 -4.37
C VAL A 313 -5.55 0.67 -3.04
N ASP A 314 -5.31 1.42 -1.97
CA ASP A 314 -5.26 0.90 -0.60
C ASP A 314 -6.61 1.07 0.12
N THR A 315 -7.10 0.01 0.77
CA THR A 315 -8.32 0.12 1.58
C THR A 315 -8.15 1.08 2.76
N ASP A 316 -6.94 1.33 3.25
CA ASP A 316 -6.66 2.27 4.34
C ASP A 316 -7.31 3.65 4.09
N HIS A 317 -7.05 4.25 2.93
CA HIS A 317 -7.59 5.59 2.59
C HIS A 317 -9.05 5.57 2.13
N LEU A 318 -9.62 4.38 1.96
CA LEU A 318 -10.98 4.18 1.47
C LEU A 318 -11.94 3.77 2.58
N TRP A 319 -11.50 3.04 3.59
CA TRP A 319 -12.33 2.54 4.69
C TRP A 319 -11.61 2.57 6.04
N GLY A 320 -10.28 2.64 6.07
CA GLY A 320 -9.49 1.95 7.09
C GLY A 320 -9.56 0.44 6.80
N GLU A 321 -10.13 -0.31 7.73
CA GLU A 321 -10.49 -1.71 7.48
C GLU A 321 -11.81 -1.80 6.69
N GLY A 322 -11.77 -2.43 5.52
CA GLY A 322 -12.96 -2.62 4.70
C GLY A 322 -12.66 -3.30 3.37
N GLY A 323 -13.55 -3.12 2.39
CA GLY A 323 -13.43 -3.72 1.07
C GLY A 323 -14.33 -4.93 0.89
N SER A 324 -14.25 -5.53 -0.29
CA SER A 324 -15.02 -6.71 -0.70
C SER A 324 -14.32 -7.39 -1.87
N VAL A 325 -14.69 -8.64 -2.15
CA VAL A 325 -14.34 -9.34 -3.40
C VAL A 325 -14.69 -8.48 -4.62
N ASP A 326 -15.88 -7.88 -4.61
CA ASP A 326 -16.37 -7.02 -5.68
C ASP A 326 -15.46 -5.81 -5.92
N TRP A 327 -14.99 -5.15 -4.86
CA TRP A 327 -14.03 -4.05 -4.97
C TRP A 327 -12.69 -4.49 -5.57
N VAL A 328 -12.16 -5.66 -5.19
CA VAL A 328 -10.92 -6.22 -5.75
C VAL A 328 -11.05 -6.37 -7.27
N TRP A 329 -12.13 -7.01 -7.74
CA TRP A 329 -12.32 -7.26 -9.17
C TRP A 329 -12.63 -6.00 -9.98
N ARG A 330 -13.46 -5.08 -9.46
CA ARG A 330 -13.69 -3.78 -10.13
C ARG A 330 -12.39 -3.00 -10.26
N THR A 331 -11.57 -2.97 -9.21
CA THR A 331 -10.32 -2.21 -9.20
C THR A 331 -9.27 -2.83 -10.12
N PHE A 332 -9.09 -4.15 -10.08
CA PHE A 332 -8.18 -4.87 -10.96
C PHE A 332 -8.56 -4.67 -12.43
N THR A 333 -9.83 -4.86 -12.79
CA THR A 333 -10.31 -4.70 -14.17
C THR A 333 -10.32 -3.25 -14.65
N ARG A 334 -10.12 -2.27 -13.75
CA ARG A 334 -9.88 -0.86 -14.07
C ARG A 334 -8.39 -0.52 -14.19
N GLY A 335 -7.51 -1.51 -14.10
CA GLY A 335 -6.09 -1.38 -14.39
C GLY A 335 -5.25 -0.79 -13.26
N HIS A 336 -5.71 -0.93 -12.01
CA HIS A 336 -4.97 -0.50 -10.82
C HIS A 336 -4.33 -1.67 -10.09
N ASN A 337 -3.32 -1.37 -9.26
CA ASN A 337 -2.75 -2.30 -8.29
C ASN A 337 -3.54 -2.24 -6.97
N LEU A 338 -3.37 -3.24 -6.10
CA LEU A 338 -4.18 -3.41 -4.90
C LEU A 338 -3.36 -3.57 -3.64
N MET A 339 -3.83 -2.93 -2.57
CA MET A 339 -3.29 -3.09 -1.23
C MET A 339 -4.44 -3.17 -0.22
N PHE A 340 -4.43 -4.16 0.66
CA PHE A 340 -5.52 -4.42 1.60
C PHE A 340 -5.04 -4.32 3.05
N MET A 341 -5.62 -3.38 3.79
CA MET A 341 -5.45 -3.27 5.23
C MET A 341 -6.23 -4.38 5.93
N ASP A 342 -5.53 -5.36 6.48
CA ASP A 342 -6.12 -6.57 7.04
C ASP A 342 -5.97 -6.63 8.56
N GLY A 343 -6.90 -6.00 9.28
CA GLY A 343 -6.85 -5.92 10.75
C GLY A 343 -7.08 -7.24 11.51
N GLY A 344 -7.19 -8.39 10.83
CA GLY A 344 -7.19 -9.68 11.54
C GLY A 344 -6.11 -10.64 11.07
N ILE A 345 -4.98 -10.09 10.65
CA ILE A 345 -3.68 -10.79 10.67
C ILE A 345 -2.74 -10.25 11.75
N GLU A 346 -3.26 -9.43 12.68
CA GLU A 346 -2.51 -8.96 13.85
C GLU A 346 -2.04 -10.11 14.75
N THR A 347 -2.74 -11.25 14.69
CA THR A 347 -2.45 -12.48 15.43
C THR A 347 -2.53 -13.70 14.50
N PHE A 348 -1.73 -14.73 14.78
CA PHE A 348 -1.75 -15.99 14.04
C PHE A 348 -2.33 -17.14 14.88
N PRO A 349 -3.20 -18.01 14.31
CA PRO A 349 -3.71 -17.97 12.92
C PRO A 349 -4.60 -16.74 12.67
N PRO A 350 -4.64 -16.23 11.42
CA PRO A 350 -5.44 -15.07 11.10
C PRO A 350 -6.93 -15.39 11.29
N THR A 351 -7.74 -14.37 11.54
CA THR A 351 -9.18 -14.57 11.67
C THR A 351 -9.77 -15.07 10.35
N SER A 352 -10.63 -16.08 10.43
CA SER A 352 -11.36 -16.65 9.31
C SER A 352 -12.74 -16.00 9.19
N ASP A 353 -12.79 -14.75 8.75
CA ASP A 353 -14.02 -13.98 8.51
C ASP A 353 -14.09 -13.47 7.05
N TRP A 354 -14.89 -12.43 6.79
CA TRP A 354 -15.10 -11.82 5.46
C TRP A 354 -13.79 -11.41 4.75
N ARG A 355 -12.69 -11.24 5.49
CA ARG A 355 -11.38 -10.90 4.93
C ARG A 355 -10.74 -12.07 4.20
N HIS A 356 -11.11 -13.31 4.53
CA HIS A 356 -10.64 -14.50 3.82
C HIS A 356 -10.96 -14.43 2.33
N ASP A 357 -12.20 -14.08 1.97
CA ASP A 357 -12.63 -14.02 0.58
C ASP A 357 -11.90 -12.92 -0.20
N ILE A 358 -11.54 -11.81 0.46
CA ILE A 358 -10.74 -10.73 -0.13
C ILE A 358 -9.30 -11.21 -0.40
N ARG A 359 -8.69 -11.92 0.56
CA ARG A 359 -7.35 -12.49 0.39
C ARG A 359 -7.31 -13.43 -0.83
N LEU A 360 -8.34 -14.24 -1.00
CA LEU A 360 -8.49 -15.13 -2.16
C LEU A 360 -8.68 -14.34 -3.47
N ALA A 361 -9.54 -13.31 -3.50
CA ALA A 361 -9.69 -12.47 -4.69
C ALA A 361 -8.38 -11.78 -5.10
N LEU A 362 -7.57 -11.31 -4.14
CA LEU A 362 -6.23 -10.76 -4.41
C LEU A 362 -5.31 -11.82 -5.04
N SER A 363 -5.31 -13.04 -4.49
CA SER A 363 -4.59 -14.19 -5.06
C SER A 363 -5.00 -14.49 -6.50
N GLU A 364 -6.31 -14.53 -6.77
CA GLU A 364 -6.86 -14.82 -8.10
C GLU A 364 -6.49 -13.78 -9.14
N THR A 365 -6.62 -12.49 -8.80
CA THR A 365 -6.23 -11.40 -9.72
C THR A 365 -4.73 -11.45 -10.03
N ARG A 366 -3.88 -11.77 -9.04
CA ARG A 366 -2.45 -12.00 -9.28
C ARG A 366 -2.22 -13.19 -10.21
N CYS A 367 -2.83 -14.34 -9.94
CA CYS A 367 -2.70 -15.54 -10.78
C CYS A 367 -3.10 -15.26 -12.24
N LEU A 368 -4.15 -14.48 -12.46
CA LEU A 368 -4.54 -14.06 -13.81
C LEU A 368 -3.53 -13.09 -14.42
N SER A 369 -3.01 -12.13 -13.66
CA SER A 369 -2.01 -11.17 -14.16
C SER A 369 -0.71 -11.85 -14.63
N GLU A 370 -0.34 -12.99 -14.04
CA GLU A 370 0.84 -13.76 -14.46
C GLU A 370 0.62 -14.56 -15.76
N ARG A 371 -0.64 -14.71 -16.18
CA ARG A 371 -1.05 -15.47 -17.38
C ARG A 371 -1.50 -14.57 -18.52
N PHE A 372 -1.89 -13.34 -18.19
CA PHE A 372 -2.33 -12.29 -19.10
C PHE A 372 -1.13 -11.41 -19.46
N ASP A 373 -0.98 -10.98 -20.72
CA ASP A 373 0.10 -10.07 -21.10
C ASP A 373 -0.17 -8.64 -20.58
N MET A 374 0.30 -8.39 -19.36
CA MET A 374 0.14 -7.10 -18.68
C MET A 374 0.87 -5.94 -19.39
N THR A 375 1.78 -6.23 -20.33
CA THR A 375 2.44 -5.24 -21.20
C THR A 375 1.43 -4.46 -22.04
N PHE A 376 0.30 -5.09 -22.41
CA PHE A 376 -0.73 -4.49 -23.27
C PHE A 376 -2.11 -4.46 -22.61
N ALA A 377 -2.20 -4.77 -21.31
CA ALA A 377 -3.44 -4.72 -20.55
C ALA A 377 -3.95 -3.27 -20.40
N VAL A 378 -5.08 -2.96 -21.04
CA VAL A 378 -5.72 -1.65 -20.97
C VAL A 378 -7.16 -1.80 -20.49
N PRO A 379 -7.61 -1.02 -19.49
CA PRO A 379 -9.02 -1.01 -19.09
C PRO A 379 -9.89 -0.41 -20.20
N ASP A 380 -10.91 -1.14 -20.64
CA ASP A 380 -11.84 -0.70 -21.69
C ASP A 380 -13.31 -0.94 -21.27
N LEU A 381 -13.97 0.15 -20.89
CA LEU A 381 -15.36 0.15 -20.43
C LEU A 381 -16.36 -0.11 -21.56
N ALA A 382 -15.96 0.12 -22.81
CA ALA A 382 -16.85 0.03 -23.96
C ALA A 382 -16.91 -1.40 -24.52
N ILE A 383 -15.84 -2.18 -24.37
CA ILE A 383 -15.80 -3.57 -24.86
C ILE A 383 -16.83 -4.46 -24.15
N ALA A 384 -16.91 -4.37 -22.81
CA ALA A 384 -17.81 -5.20 -22.03
C ALA A 384 -18.98 -4.38 -21.49
N SER A 385 -20.21 -4.86 -21.67
CA SER A 385 -21.41 -4.15 -21.18
C SER A 385 -21.50 -4.06 -19.65
N SER A 386 -20.66 -4.78 -18.90
CA SER A 386 -20.51 -4.60 -17.46
C SER A 386 -19.71 -3.35 -17.08
N GLY A 387 -18.92 -2.79 -18.01
CA GLY A 387 -18.01 -1.68 -17.74
C GLY A 387 -16.70 -2.10 -17.05
N TYR A 388 -16.43 -3.41 -16.93
CA TYR A 388 -15.23 -3.92 -16.25
C TYR A 388 -14.51 -4.92 -17.15
N CYS A 389 -13.50 -4.43 -17.87
CA CYS A 389 -12.70 -5.25 -18.76
C CYS A 389 -11.26 -4.74 -18.82
N LEU A 390 -10.30 -5.63 -18.63
CA LEU A 390 -8.94 -5.46 -19.12
C LEU A 390 -8.81 -6.15 -20.48
N ALA A 391 -8.46 -5.37 -21.50
CA ALA A 391 -8.28 -5.84 -22.86
C ALA A 391 -6.79 -5.90 -23.21
N GLY A 392 -6.39 -7.00 -23.85
CA GLY A 392 -5.09 -7.19 -24.49
C GLY A 392 -5.27 -7.38 -25.99
N ALA A 393 -4.22 -7.83 -26.69
CA ALA A 393 -4.25 -7.95 -28.15
C ALA A 393 -5.24 -9.02 -28.66
N ASN A 394 -5.31 -10.17 -27.99
CA ASN A 394 -6.17 -11.31 -28.34
C ASN A 394 -6.77 -11.99 -27.10
N GLU A 395 -6.81 -11.26 -26.00
CA GLU A 395 -7.25 -11.77 -24.71
C GLU A 395 -7.92 -10.68 -23.89
N TRP A 396 -8.85 -11.08 -23.01
CA TRP A 396 -9.65 -10.19 -22.19
C TRP A 396 -9.89 -10.80 -20.82
N ILE A 397 -9.83 -9.99 -19.77
CA ILE A 397 -10.38 -10.33 -18.45
C ILE A 397 -11.61 -9.47 -18.25
N VAL A 398 -12.76 -10.08 -17.99
CA VAL A 398 -14.03 -9.37 -17.76
C VAL A 398 -14.62 -9.73 -16.42
N TYR A 399 -15.05 -8.72 -15.67
CA TYR A 399 -15.82 -8.90 -14.45
C TYR A 399 -17.30 -8.57 -14.70
N LEU A 400 -18.21 -9.45 -14.28
CA LEU A 400 -19.65 -9.26 -14.50
C LEU A 400 -20.30 -8.34 -13.48
N ALA A 401 -19.64 -8.07 -12.35
CA ALA A 401 -20.11 -7.19 -11.28
C ALA A 401 -21.56 -7.54 -10.87
N ASP A 402 -22.48 -6.60 -11.01
CA ASP A 402 -23.85 -6.71 -10.50
C ASP A 402 -24.78 -7.59 -11.37
N ALA A 403 -24.29 -8.12 -12.49
CA ALA A 403 -25.09 -8.88 -13.45
C ALA A 403 -24.64 -10.35 -13.57
N PRO A 404 -25.54 -11.29 -13.88
CA PRO A 404 -25.18 -12.68 -14.18
C PRO A 404 -24.68 -12.87 -15.63
N SER A 405 -24.64 -11.80 -16.44
CA SER A 405 -24.25 -11.86 -17.85
C SER A 405 -23.75 -10.51 -18.35
N ALA A 406 -22.87 -10.54 -19.35
CA ALA A 406 -22.40 -9.35 -20.07
C ALA A 406 -22.27 -9.66 -21.58
N THR A 407 -22.25 -8.62 -22.40
CA THR A 407 -21.92 -8.73 -23.83
C THR A 407 -20.58 -8.09 -24.12
N LEU A 408 -19.80 -8.71 -25.01
CA LEU A 408 -18.47 -8.27 -25.39
C LEU A 408 -18.37 -7.99 -26.89
N ASP A 409 -17.87 -6.81 -27.24
CA ASP A 409 -17.58 -6.36 -28.60
C ASP A 409 -16.13 -6.72 -29.00
N ILE A 410 -15.85 -8.02 -29.17
CA ILE A 410 -14.49 -8.56 -29.46
C ILE A 410 -14.33 -9.11 -30.89
N GLY A 411 -15.38 -9.02 -31.71
CA GLY A 411 -15.37 -9.39 -33.13
C GLY A 411 -15.43 -10.89 -33.40
N ASN A 412 -15.50 -11.24 -34.69
CA ASN A 412 -15.72 -12.62 -35.14
C ASN A 412 -14.51 -13.52 -34.86
N GLY A 413 -14.76 -14.72 -34.35
CA GLY A 413 -13.70 -15.68 -34.08
C GLY A 413 -14.15 -16.82 -33.18
N THR A 414 -13.22 -17.72 -32.88
CA THR A 414 -13.40 -18.76 -31.86
C THR A 414 -12.63 -18.35 -30.62
N TYR A 415 -13.25 -18.48 -29.45
CA TYR A 415 -12.68 -18.04 -28.18
C TYR A 415 -12.74 -19.15 -27.14
N SER A 416 -11.69 -19.29 -26.33
CA SER A 416 -11.74 -20.04 -25.08
C SER A 416 -12.15 -19.12 -23.94
N ILE A 417 -13.04 -19.59 -23.07
CA ILE A 417 -13.46 -18.88 -21.85
C ILE A 417 -13.11 -19.76 -20.66
N GLU A 418 -12.43 -19.17 -19.69
CA GLU A 418 -12.17 -19.73 -18.37
C GLU A 418 -12.86 -18.84 -17.32
N TRP A 419 -13.73 -19.43 -16.51
CA TRP A 419 -14.41 -18.72 -15.43
C TRP A 419 -13.60 -18.77 -14.13
N VAL A 420 -13.62 -17.65 -13.41
CA VAL A 420 -13.07 -17.48 -12.06
C VAL A 420 -14.22 -17.07 -11.14
N TRP A 421 -14.45 -17.88 -10.11
CA TRP A 421 -15.49 -17.65 -9.11
C TRP A 421 -14.85 -17.41 -7.75
N PRO A 422 -14.88 -16.20 -7.22
CA PRO A 422 -14.40 -15.98 -5.87
C PRO A 422 -15.46 -16.47 -4.88
N PRO A 423 -15.13 -17.21 -3.81
CA PRO A 423 -13.78 -17.62 -3.38
C PRO A 423 -13.34 -19.02 -3.87
N GLU A 424 -14.20 -19.80 -4.52
CA GLU A 424 -13.89 -21.17 -4.99
C GLU A 424 -13.70 -21.22 -6.50
N LEU A 425 -12.45 -21.38 -6.94
CA LEU A 425 -12.05 -21.50 -8.35
C LEU A 425 -12.72 -22.69 -9.06
N VAL A 426 -13.95 -22.52 -9.54
CA VAL A 426 -14.60 -23.47 -10.45
C VAL A 426 -14.27 -23.07 -11.88
N THR A 427 -13.18 -23.62 -12.42
CA THR A 427 -12.80 -23.41 -13.81
C THR A 427 -13.72 -24.20 -14.74
N GLY A 428 -14.68 -23.52 -15.34
CA GLY A 428 -15.40 -24.01 -16.51
C GLY A 428 -14.69 -23.55 -17.78
N ASN A 429 -14.02 -24.46 -18.49
CA ASN A 429 -13.47 -24.15 -19.80
C ASN A 429 -14.50 -24.43 -20.88
N SER A 430 -14.82 -23.41 -21.67
CA SER A 430 -15.69 -23.56 -22.84
C SER A 430 -15.05 -22.94 -24.07
N THR A 431 -15.48 -23.39 -25.24
CA THR A 431 -15.11 -22.81 -26.52
C THR A 431 -16.36 -22.34 -27.22
N VAL A 432 -16.34 -21.10 -27.71
CA VAL A 432 -17.48 -20.48 -28.37
C VAL A 432 -17.05 -19.84 -29.69
N THR A 433 -17.86 -20.02 -30.72
CA THR A 433 -17.71 -19.27 -31.97
C THR A 433 -18.62 -18.07 -31.91
N VAL A 434 -18.05 -16.89 -32.13
CA VAL A 434 -18.72 -15.60 -32.03
C VAL A 434 -18.90 -15.04 -33.43
N ASP A 435 -20.14 -14.69 -33.73
CA ASP A 435 -20.48 -13.85 -34.88
C ASP A 435 -21.01 -12.52 -34.34
N ASN A 436 -20.23 -11.46 -34.54
CA ASN A 436 -20.40 -10.11 -34.04
C ASN A 436 -20.08 -9.90 -32.54
N ARG A 437 -20.94 -10.39 -31.62
CA ARG A 437 -20.83 -10.15 -30.16
C ARG A 437 -20.80 -11.44 -29.36
N LEU A 438 -19.94 -11.50 -28.35
CA LEU A 438 -19.92 -12.60 -27.39
C LEU A 438 -20.92 -12.31 -26.27
N ASN A 439 -21.88 -13.21 -26.05
CA ASN A 439 -22.75 -13.18 -24.88
C ASN A 439 -22.13 -14.07 -23.80
N LEU A 440 -21.62 -13.46 -22.73
CA LEU A 440 -21.13 -14.15 -21.54
C LEU A 440 -22.25 -14.33 -20.54
N ARG A 441 -22.36 -15.53 -19.99
CA ARG A 441 -23.29 -15.85 -18.90
C ARG A 441 -22.59 -16.68 -17.85
N SER A 442 -22.65 -16.20 -16.62
CA SER A 442 -22.15 -16.87 -15.43
C SER A 442 -22.71 -18.31 -15.34
N PRO A 443 -21.87 -19.35 -15.20
CA PRO A 443 -22.33 -20.73 -15.10
C PRO A 443 -23.16 -21.05 -13.86
N SER A 444 -22.99 -20.30 -12.77
CA SER A 444 -23.76 -20.48 -11.53
C SER A 444 -25.05 -19.65 -11.51
N GLU A 445 -25.31 -18.84 -12.54
CA GLU A 445 -26.41 -17.88 -12.60
C GLU A 445 -26.30 -16.70 -11.61
N GLU A 446 -25.23 -16.64 -10.82
CA GLU A 446 -24.99 -15.57 -9.85
C GLU A 446 -24.18 -14.41 -10.44
N SER A 447 -24.26 -13.25 -9.79
CA SER A 447 -23.45 -12.05 -10.06
C SER A 447 -22.02 -12.21 -9.52
N GLY A 448 -21.10 -11.34 -9.92
CA GLY A 448 -19.75 -11.29 -9.35
C GLY A 448 -18.76 -12.33 -9.90
N ALA A 449 -19.06 -12.95 -11.04
CA ALA A 449 -18.13 -13.82 -11.75
C ALA A 449 -17.11 -13.02 -12.56
N ALA A 450 -15.90 -13.55 -12.71
CA ALA A 450 -14.91 -13.07 -13.68
C ALA A 450 -14.64 -14.13 -14.75
N ALA A 451 -14.25 -13.68 -15.95
CA ALA A 451 -13.91 -14.55 -17.07
C ALA A 451 -12.60 -14.10 -17.72
N TYR A 452 -11.69 -15.05 -17.92
CA TYR A 452 -10.52 -14.90 -18.76
C TYR A 452 -10.78 -15.52 -20.14
N ILE A 453 -10.66 -14.70 -21.17
CA ILE A 453 -11.11 -15.00 -22.53
C ILE A 453 -9.93 -14.85 -23.47
N ARG A 454 -9.71 -15.82 -24.35
CA ARG A 454 -8.64 -15.78 -25.35
C ARG A 454 -9.15 -16.17 -26.71
N ARG A 455 -8.72 -15.45 -27.74
CA ARG A 455 -8.98 -15.81 -29.13
C ARG A 455 -8.12 -17.01 -29.52
N LEU A 456 -8.74 -18.00 -30.12
CA LEU A 456 -8.05 -19.17 -30.67
C LEU A 456 -7.58 -18.89 -32.11
N PRO A 457 -6.50 -19.56 -32.56
CA PRO A 457 -5.92 -19.38 -33.90
C PRO A 457 -6.89 -19.65 -35.07
#